data_AF-A0A6B1G1D1-F1
#
_entry.id   AF-A0A6B1G1D1-F1
#
_cell.length_a   1.000
_cell.length_b   1.000
_cell.length_c   1.000
_cell.angle_alpha   90.00
_cell.angle_beta   90.00
_cell.angle_gamma   90.00
#
_symmetry.space_group_name_H-M   'P 1'
#
loop_
_entity.id
_entity.type
_entity.pdbx_description
1 polymer ?
#
loop_
_entity_poly.entity_id
_entity_poly.type
_entity_poly.pdbx_seq_one_letter_code
_entity_poly.pdbx_strand_id
1 'polypeptide(L)'
;MIEEQRVIDFHGHTGRLDLYNGVDDPDLILRAMDKVGIDVSCVFNIFHPDGTTGNDITARFVAEHPDRFVGFAYVSPMMAEGMVDELTRAIDELGLIAIKLYPPYTQWDLNEPIWHPIYEFANERGLAIIFHT
;
A
#
# COMPACT_ATOMS: atom_id res chain seq x y z
N MET A 1 9.65 12.59 21.50
CA MET A 1 9.99 13.16 20.18
C MET A 1 11.46 12.90 19.95
N ILE A 2 11.81 12.24 18.86
CA ILE A 2 13.22 12.05 18.49
C ILE A 2 13.61 13.32 17.74
N GLU A 3 13.94 14.36 18.49
CA GLU A 3 14.30 15.66 17.91
C GLU A 3 15.43 15.46 16.87
N GLU A 4 15.28 16.06 15.69
CA GLU A 4 16.20 16.03 14.53
C GLU A 4 16.16 14.80 13.59
N GLN A 5 15.37 13.76 13.85
CA GLN A 5 15.28 12.59 12.95
C GLN A 5 13.99 12.59 12.15
N ARG A 6 14.08 12.29 10.85
CA ARG A 6 12.92 12.05 10.01
C ARG A 6 12.30 10.69 10.35
N VAL A 7 11.03 10.66 10.72
CA VAL A 7 10.27 9.47 11.07
C VAL A 7 9.33 9.11 9.92
N ILE A 8 9.51 7.90 9.38
CA ILE A 8 8.66 7.34 8.33
C ILE A 8 7.90 6.16 8.91
N ASP A 9 6.58 6.26 8.96
CA ASP A 9 5.70 5.13 9.23
C ASP A 9 5.54 4.30 7.96
N PHE A 10 5.82 3.00 8.03
CA PHE A 10 5.84 2.11 6.87
C PHE A 10 4.58 1.23 6.74
N HIS A 11 3.57 1.44 7.61
CA HIS A 11 2.35 0.62 7.61
C HIS A 11 1.11 1.44 8.01
N GLY A 12 0.61 2.24 7.07
CA GLY A 12 -0.70 2.88 7.12
C GLY A 12 -1.70 2.21 6.17
N HIS A 13 -2.99 2.34 6.47
CA HIS A 13 -4.07 1.89 5.59
C HIS A 13 -4.90 3.08 5.10
N THR A 14 -5.32 3.05 3.84
CA THR A 14 -6.41 3.89 3.32
C THR A 14 -7.68 3.05 3.15
N GLY A 15 -8.83 3.72 3.01
CA GLY A 15 -10.12 3.08 2.88
C GLY A 15 -10.87 2.95 4.21
N ARG A 16 -12.19 3.18 4.17
CA ARG A 16 -13.08 2.92 5.30
C ARG A 16 -13.33 1.44 5.46
N LEU A 17 -12.91 0.90 6.59
CA LEU A 17 -13.42 -0.38 7.09
C LEU A 17 -14.47 -0.09 8.17
N ASP A 18 -15.75 -0.10 7.79
CA ASP A 18 -16.88 0.14 8.71
C ASP A 18 -16.86 -0.83 9.92
N LEU A 19 -16.18 -1.96 9.78
CA LEU A 19 -16.03 -2.98 10.82
C LEU A 19 -14.88 -2.71 11.82
N TYR A 20 -13.95 -1.79 11.54
CA TYR A 20 -12.73 -1.58 12.35
C TYR A 20 -12.45 -0.11 12.67
N ASN A 21 -13.45 0.78 12.60
CA ASN A 21 -13.29 2.23 12.83
C ASN A 21 -12.20 2.87 11.96
N GLY A 22 -12.01 2.38 10.73
CA GLY A 22 -11.06 2.98 9.79
C GLY A 22 -11.48 4.41 9.46
N VAL A 23 -10.67 5.39 9.86
CA VAL A 23 -10.83 6.80 9.47
C VAL A 23 -10.14 6.96 8.12
N ASP A 24 -10.90 7.28 7.08
CA ASP A 24 -10.41 7.55 5.73
C ASP A 24 -10.49 9.05 5.42
N ASP A 25 -9.94 9.85 6.34
CA ASP A 25 -9.85 11.31 6.25
C ASP A 25 -8.36 11.69 6.31
N PRO A 26 -7.75 12.09 5.18
CA PRO A 26 -6.34 12.48 5.12
C PRO A 26 -5.97 13.57 6.13
N ASP A 27 -6.85 14.55 6.36
CA ASP A 27 -6.57 15.65 7.28
C ASP A 27 -6.60 15.20 8.74
N LEU A 28 -7.48 14.25 9.08
CA LEU A 28 -7.52 13.68 10.43
C LEU A 28 -6.28 12.82 10.71
N ILE A 29 -5.84 12.03 9.72
CA ILE A 29 -4.61 11.24 9.80
C ILE A 29 -3.40 12.16 9.92
N LEU A 30 -3.34 13.23 9.13
CA LEU A 30 -2.26 14.22 9.18
C LEU A 30 -2.14 14.86 10.57
N ARG A 31 -3.27 15.27 11.15
CA ARG A 31 -3.30 15.80 12.53
C ARG A 31 -2.83 14.77 13.57
N ALA A 32 -3.07 13.48 13.34
CA ALA A 32 -2.59 12.43 14.22
C ALA A 32 -1.07 12.24 14.07
N MET A 33 -0.56 12.21 12.84
CA MET A 33 0.88 12.14 12.52
C MET A 33 1.66 13.28 13.18
N ASP A 34 1.18 14.52 13.04
CA ASP A 34 1.83 15.70 13.60
C ASP A 34 1.93 15.65 15.14
N LYS A 35 0.91 15.08 15.81
CA LYS A 35 0.89 14.95 17.28
C LYS A 35 1.92 13.98 17.83
N VAL A 36 2.34 12.99 17.04
CA VAL A 36 3.28 11.94 17.45
C VAL A 36 4.65 12.06 16.77
N GLY A 37 4.81 13.01 15.86
CA GLY A 37 6.05 13.27 15.14
C GLY A 37 6.33 12.28 14.01
N ILE A 38 5.31 11.90 13.24
CA ILE A 38 5.49 11.15 11.99
C ILE A 38 5.55 12.14 10.82
N ASP A 39 6.67 12.13 10.09
CA ASP A 39 6.87 13.04 8.96
C ASP A 39 6.19 12.52 7.70
N VAL A 40 6.28 11.21 7.43
CA VAL A 40 5.67 10.56 6.27
C VAL A 40 5.03 9.24 6.67
N SER A 41 3.86 8.92 6.12
CA SER A 41 3.25 7.59 6.25
C SER A 41 3.12 6.93 4.88
N CYS A 42 3.58 5.67 4.80
CA CYS A 42 3.38 4.80 3.66
C CYS A 42 2.02 4.10 3.79
N VAL A 43 1.16 4.27 2.80
CA VAL A 43 -0.25 3.88 2.88
C VAL A 43 -0.66 2.98 1.71
N PHE A 44 -1.63 2.10 1.94
CA PHE A 44 -2.13 1.14 0.96
C PHE A 44 -3.57 0.72 1.30
N ASN A 45 -4.29 0.16 0.33
CA ASN A 45 -5.64 -0.38 0.52
C ASN A 45 -5.68 -1.84 0.11
N ILE A 46 -5.91 -2.73 1.09
CA ILE A 46 -5.97 -4.19 0.89
C ILE A 46 -7.40 -4.73 0.79
N PHE A 47 -8.41 -3.86 0.88
CA PHE A 47 -9.81 -4.27 1.14
C PHE A 47 -10.59 -4.61 -0.12
N HIS A 48 -10.00 -4.38 -1.30
CA HIS A 48 -10.65 -4.63 -2.57
C HIS A 48 -9.99 -5.82 -3.28
N PRO A 49 -10.71 -6.95 -3.43
CA PRO A 49 -10.13 -8.19 -3.96
C PRO A 49 -9.81 -8.14 -5.46
N ASP A 50 -10.26 -7.10 -6.16
CA ASP A 50 -9.96 -6.85 -7.57
C ASP A 50 -8.57 -6.22 -7.79
N GLY A 51 -7.88 -5.82 -6.71
CA GLY A 51 -6.58 -5.13 -6.70
C GLY A 51 -6.58 -3.71 -7.26
N THR A 52 -7.54 -3.38 -8.13
CA THR A 52 -7.60 -2.11 -8.86
C THR A 52 -8.26 -0.99 -8.05
N THR A 53 -9.43 -1.24 -7.47
CA THR A 53 -10.21 -0.23 -6.74
C THR A 53 -9.42 0.34 -5.55
N GLY A 54 -8.69 -0.51 -4.83
CA GLY A 54 -7.85 -0.11 -3.70
C GLY A 54 -6.68 0.78 -4.11
N ASN A 55 -6.02 0.47 -5.23
CA ASN A 55 -4.93 1.29 -5.76
C ASN A 55 -5.41 2.67 -6.20
N ASP A 56 -6.58 2.77 -6.83
CA ASP A 56 -7.17 4.05 -7.22
C ASP A 56 -7.54 4.91 -6.00
N ILE A 57 -8.09 4.30 -4.94
CA ILE A 57 -8.37 4.99 -3.66
C ILE A 57 -7.07 5.49 -3.04
N THR A 58 -6.04 4.64 -3.00
CA THR A 58 -4.74 4.98 -2.42
C THR A 58 -4.08 6.13 -3.17
N ALA A 59 -4.09 6.10 -4.51
CA ALA A 59 -3.52 7.15 -5.33
C ALA A 59 -4.23 8.50 -5.12
N ARG A 60 -5.57 8.51 -5.04
CA ARG A 60 -6.33 9.72 -4.70
C ARG A 60 -6.01 10.23 -3.30
N PHE A 61 -5.92 9.35 -2.31
CA PHE A 61 -5.56 9.72 -0.93
C PHE A 61 -4.17 10.38 -0.86
N VAL A 62 -3.18 9.81 -1.55
CA VAL A 62 -1.82 10.35 -1.61
C VAL A 62 -1.80 11.72 -2.28
N ALA A 63 -2.61 11.94 -3.32
CA ALA A 63 -2.66 13.21 -4.04
C ALA A 63 -3.14 14.40 -3.19
N GLU A 64 -3.86 14.17 -2.08
CA GLU A 64 -4.29 15.23 -1.16
C GLU A 64 -3.11 15.85 -0.39
N HIS A 65 -2.11 15.05 0.00
CA HIS A 65 -0.90 15.51 0.71
C HIS A 65 0.34 14.71 0.27
N PRO A 66 0.85 14.90 -0.97
CA PRO A 66 1.88 14.05 -1.57
C PRO A 66 3.27 14.18 -0.94
N ASP A 67 3.49 15.20 -0.10
CA ASP A 67 4.71 15.37 0.70
C ASP A 67 4.66 14.59 2.03
N ARG A 68 3.47 14.16 2.44
CA ARG A 68 3.20 13.50 3.74
C ARG A 68 2.77 12.05 3.58
N PHE A 69 2.22 11.67 2.44
CA PHE A 69 1.79 10.31 2.13
C PHE A 69 2.54 9.71 0.95
N VAL A 70 2.82 8.42 1.04
CA VAL A 70 3.45 7.64 -0.01
C VAL A 70 2.62 6.39 -0.25
N GLY A 71 2.19 6.16 -1.49
CA GLY A 71 1.29 5.06 -1.82
C GLY A 71 2.02 3.78 -2.23
N PHE A 72 1.59 2.65 -1.70
CA PHE A 72 2.04 1.32 -2.12
C PHE A 72 0.92 0.58 -2.86
N ALA A 73 1.27 -0.08 -3.95
CA ALA A 73 0.36 -0.89 -4.74
C ALA A 73 -0.01 -2.18 -4.00
N TYR A 74 -1.27 -2.60 -4.11
CA TYR A 74 -1.76 -3.88 -3.64
C TYR A 74 -2.27 -4.70 -4.82
N VAL A 75 -1.90 -5.98 -4.84
CA VAL A 75 -2.49 -7.02 -5.70
C VAL A 75 -2.61 -8.30 -4.89
N SER A 76 -3.39 -9.26 -5.39
CA SER A 76 -3.62 -10.54 -4.74
C SER A 76 -3.52 -11.70 -5.73
N PRO A 77 -2.95 -12.86 -5.34
CA PRO A 77 -3.09 -14.11 -6.08
C PRO A 77 -4.53 -14.48 -6.49
N MET A 78 -5.55 -13.93 -5.82
CA MET A 78 -6.95 -14.12 -6.20
C MET A 78 -7.31 -13.49 -7.56
N MET A 79 -6.50 -12.54 -8.06
CA MET A 79 -6.60 -11.92 -9.40
C MET A 79 -5.45 -12.36 -10.31
N ALA A 80 -5.08 -13.66 -10.27
CA ALA A 80 -3.85 -14.19 -10.84
C ALA A 80 -3.52 -13.72 -12.28
N GLU A 81 -4.52 -13.63 -13.16
CA GLU A 81 -4.32 -13.25 -14.56
C GLU A 81 -3.97 -11.77 -14.75
N GLY A 82 -4.33 -10.89 -13.81
CA GLY A 82 -4.17 -9.43 -13.93
C GLY A 82 -3.15 -8.79 -12.99
N MET A 83 -2.44 -9.56 -12.16
CA MET A 83 -1.56 -8.99 -11.13
C MET A 83 -0.45 -8.10 -11.72
N VAL A 84 0.25 -8.59 -12.75
CA VAL A 84 1.39 -7.86 -13.34
C VAL A 84 0.91 -6.62 -14.11
N ASP A 85 -0.23 -6.73 -14.80
CA ASP A 85 -0.84 -5.60 -15.51
C ASP A 85 -1.28 -4.51 -14.53
N GLU A 86 -1.90 -4.90 -13.42
CA GLU A 86 -2.30 -3.94 -12.38
C GLU A 86 -1.10 -3.35 -11.65
N LEU A 87 -0.06 -4.13 -11.36
CA LEU A 87 1.19 -3.59 -10.81
C LEU A 87 1.84 -2.59 -11.77
N THR A 88 1.86 -2.89 -13.07
CA THR A 88 2.36 -1.97 -14.10
C THR A 88 1.58 -0.66 -14.06
N ARG A 89 0.25 -0.70 -14.10
CA ARG A 89 -0.61 0.49 -14.03
C ARG A 89 -0.40 1.27 -12.73
N ALA A 90 -0.41 0.57 -11.59
CA ALA A 90 -0.30 1.18 -10.28
C ALA A 90 1.04 1.88 -10.06
N ILE A 91 2.14 1.32 -10.56
CA ILE A 91 3.48 1.92 -10.44
C ILE A 91 3.69 3.00 -11.50
N ASP A 92 3.38 2.72 -12.77
CA ASP A 92 3.77 3.58 -13.90
C ASP A 92 2.77 4.73 -14.16
N GLU A 93 1.48 4.53 -13.84
CA GLU A 93 0.43 5.51 -14.10
C GLU A 93 -0.08 6.19 -12.83
N LEU A 94 -0.24 5.45 -11.73
CA LEU A 94 -0.75 6.01 -10.47
C LEU A 94 0.36 6.56 -9.55
N GLY A 95 1.63 6.26 -9.84
CA GLY A 95 2.77 6.75 -9.07
C GLY A 95 2.94 6.11 -7.69
N LEU A 96 2.38 4.91 -7.48
CA LEU A 96 2.68 4.11 -6.29
C LEU A 96 4.12 3.60 -6.39
N ILE A 97 4.84 3.47 -5.27
CA ILE A 97 6.32 3.29 -5.32
C ILE A 97 6.84 2.00 -4.68
N ALA A 98 5.97 1.20 -4.08
CA ALA A 98 6.31 -0.09 -3.51
C ALA A 98 5.06 -0.99 -3.49
N ILE A 99 5.20 -2.23 -3.02
CA ILE A 99 4.14 -3.24 -3.06
C ILE A 99 3.78 -3.69 -1.65
N LYS A 100 2.48 -3.71 -1.34
CA LYS A 100 1.90 -4.33 -0.16
C LYS A 100 1.30 -5.68 -0.55
N LEU A 101 1.59 -6.71 0.22
CA LEU A 101 0.91 -8.02 0.16
C LEU A 101 0.29 -8.38 1.51
N TYR A 102 -0.81 -9.13 1.45
CA TYR A 102 -1.56 -9.59 2.62
C TYR A 102 -1.88 -11.09 2.53
N PRO A 103 -0.89 -11.97 2.80
CA PRO A 103 -1.06 -13.42 2.78
C PRO A 103 -2.25 -13.98 3.58
N PRO A 104 -2.68 -13.41 4.73
CA PRO A 104 -3.81 -13.95 5.48
C PRO A 104 -5.15 -13.95 4.73
N TYR A 105 -5.26 -13.28 3.57
CA TYR A 105 -6.44 -13.37 2.69
C TYR A 105 -6.37 -14.52 1.69
N THR A 106 -5.28 -15.28 1.69
CA THR A 106 -5.00 -16.27 0.66
C THR A 106 -4.64 -17.62 1.28
N GLN A 107 -4.70 -18.67 0.48
CA GLN A 107 -4.41 -20.04 0.92
C GLN A 107 -2.97 -20.48 0.66
N TRP A 108 -2.18 -19.66 -0.03
CA TRP A 108 -0.85 -20.03 -0.52
C TRP A 108 0.23 -19.51 0.41
N ASP A 109 1.19 -20.37 0.72
CA ASP A 109 2.40 -19.96 1.45
C ASP A 109 3.23 -18.99 0.57
N LEU A 110 3.98 -18.09 1.21
CA LEU A 110 4.73 -17.03 0.52
C LEU A 110 5.83 -17.54 -0.43
N ASN A 111 6.24 -18.80 -0.30
CA ASN A 111 7.24 -19.45 -1.15
C ASN A 111 6.62 -20.22 -2.33
N GLU A 112 5.30 -20.16 -2.51
CA GLU A 112 4.64 -20.85 -3.62
C GLU A 112 4.74 -20.08 -4.95
N PRO A 113 4.77 -20.79 -6.10
CA PRO A 113 4.94 -20.18 -7.42
C PRO A 113 3.93 -19.11 -7.80
N ILE A 114 2.74 -19.10 -7.20
CA ILE A 114 1.69 -18.11 -7.48
C ILE A 114 2.14 -16.67 -7.16
N TRP A 115 3.09 -16.50 -6.24
CA TRP A 115 3.63 -15.20 -5.85
C TRP A 115 4.79 -14.75 -6.75
N HIS A 116 5.42 -15.66 -7.49
CA HIS A 116 6.62 -15.37 -8.28
C HIS A 116 6.44 -14.19 -9.25
N PRO A 117 5.31 -14.04 -9.99
CA PRO A 117 5.15 -12.90 -10.89
C PRO A 117 5.27 -11.54 -10.19
N ILE A 118 4.81 -11.44 -8.93
CA ILE A 118 4.93 -10.21 -8.14
C ILE A 118 6.39 -9.98 -7.73
N TYR A 119 7.09 -11.05 -7.32
CA TYR A 119 8.50 -10.96 -6.90
C TYR A 119 9.43 -10.62 -8.07
N GLU A 120 9.21 -11.25 -9.23
CA GLU A 120 9.95 -10.98 -10.46
C GLU A 120 9.75 -9.52 -10.89
N PHE A 121 8.50 -9.05 -10.95
CA PHE A 121 8.18 -7.66 -11.25
C PHE A 121 8.89 -6.67 -10.31
N ALA A 122 8.85 -6.93 -9.00
CA ALA A 122 9.50 -6.08 -8.01
C ALA A 122 11.02 -6.09 -8.15
N ASN A 123 11.61 -7.26 -8.37
CA ASN A 123 13.06 -7.43 -8.53
C ASN A 123 13.58 -6.73 -9.80
N GLU A 124 12.87 -6.85 -10.93
CA GLU A 124 13.22 -6.18 -12.18
C GLU A 124 13.20 -4.65 -12.05
N ARG A 125 12.30 -4.12 -11.21
CA ARG A 125 12.10 -2.67 -11.02
C ARG A 125 12.76 -2.10 -9.76
N GLY A 126 13.41 -2.93 -8.95
CA GLY A 126 14.03 -2.51 -7.68
C GLY A 126 13.03 -2.01 -6.64
N LEU A 127 11.80 -2.52 -6.66
CA LEU A 127 10.71 -2.11 -5.75
C LEU A 127 10.77 -2.88 -4.43
N ALA A 128 10.45 -2.20 -3.34
CA ALA A 128 10.25 -2.85 -2.05
C ALA A 128 8.92 -3.61 -2.01
N ILE A 129 8.90 -4.74 -1.31
CA ILE A 129 7.68 -5.48 -0.96
C ILE A 129 7.56 -5.54 0.56
N ILE A 130 6.38 -5.27 1.08
CA ILE A 130 6.04 -5.52 2.49
C ILE A 130 4.90 -6.52 2.63
N PHE A 131 5.02 -7.38 3.63
CA PHE A 131 4.03 -8.39 3.95
C PHE A 131 3.34 -8.07 5.27
N HIS A 132 2.14 -8.60 5.45
CA HIS A 132 1.54 -8.76 6.76
C HIS A 132 1.32 -10.25 6.97
N THR A 133 2.10 -10.88 7.83
CA THR A 133 2.08 -12.33 8.07
C THR A 133 1.49 -12.65 9.44
#